data_AF-A0A818G4Y0-F1
#
_entry.id   AF-A0A818G4Y0-F1
#
_cell.length_a   1.000
_cell.length_b   1.000
_cell.length_c   1.000
_cell.angle_alpha   90.00
_cell.angle_beta   90.00
_cell.angle_gamma   90.00
#
_symmetry.space_group_name_H-M   'P 1'
#
loop_
_entity.id
_entity.type
_entity.pdbx_description
1 polymer ?
#
loop_
_entity_poly.entity_id
_entity_poly.type
_entity_poly.pdbx_seq_one_letter_code
_entity_poly.pdbx_strand_id
1 'polypeptide(L)'
;MQSVTLPCKALSSNVEFERVMWYRLKNPGQSILNVGQHLITKDSRFSVAYYSVDHGLSPAKWDLHITNVRLSDAAHYQCHVAAKDNRKSVRSNVKLIVEDITVDIEPIVALVFNGDKTKFACNFTGKHRVPSEKVTWLKDNKALVPDATHVITSIELSNVTVTTLEIIASHYNDSGSYRCSDGHDAQSKEAKLYLRDTNQQFFLRSLSSSHSKSLLLSLRTVFYLLIFQFFLFIL
;
A
#
# COMPACT_ATOMS: atom_id res chain seq x y z
N MET A 1 -13.34 0.24 -1.82
CA MET A 1 -14.15 -0.70 -1.02
C MET A 1 -13.86 -2.11 -1.53
N GLN A 2 -13.44 -3.03 -0.66
CA GLN A 2 -13.01 -4.38 -1.06
C GLN A 2 -14.22 -5.30 -1.23
N SER A 3 -14.17 -6.19 -2.21
CA SER A 3 -15.18 -7.23 -2.45
C SER A 3 -14.51 -8.60 -2.50
N VAL A 4 -15.22 -9.64 -2.09
CA VAL A 4 -14.73 -11.02 -2.08
C VAL A 4 -15.75 -11.98 -2.68
N THR A 5 -15.26 -13.00 -3.37
CA THR A 5 -16.08 -14.09 -3.91
C THR A 5 -15.66 -15.40 -3.25
N LEU A 6 -16.62 -16.08 -2.63
CA LEU A 6 -16.43 -17.35 -1.96
C LEU A 6 -16.92 -18.48 -2.89
N PRO A 7 -16.01 -19.33 -3.40
CA PRO A 7 -16.38 -20.36 -4.36
C PRO A 7 -17.13 -21.51 -3.71
N CYS A 8 -18.21 -21.97 -4.34
CA CYS A 8 -18.91 -23.17 -3.90
C CYS A 8 -18.21 -24.44 -4.42
N LYS A 9 -17.22 -24.94 -3.68
CA LYS A 9 -16.48 -26.17 -4.06
C LYS A 9 -17.36 -27.43 -4.07
N ALA A 10 -18.50 -27.43 -3.37
CA ALA A 10 -19.43 -28.56 -3.39
C ALA A 10 -20.07 -28.82 -4.77
N LEU A 11 -19.98 -27.89 -5.73
CA LEU A 11 -20.50 -28.08 -7.09
C LEU A 11 -19.54 -28.78 -8.05
N SER A 12 -18.25 -28.91 -7.71
CA SER A 12 -17.28 -29.58 -8.59
C SER A 12 -17.45 -31.11 -8.64
N SER A 13 -18.40 -31.68 -7.91
CA SER A 13 -18.58 -33.13 -7.76
C SER A 13 -19.46 -33.81 -8.82
N ASN A 14 -19.75 -33.19 -9.98
CA ASN A 14 -20.67 -33.72 -11.02
C ASN A 14 -22.00 -34.25 -10.44
N VAL A 15 -22.54 -33.53 -9.45
CA VAL A 15 -23.79 -33.91 -8.77
C VAL A 15 -24.94 -33.20 -9.49
N GLU A 16 -25.97 -33.96 -9.88
CA GLU A 16 -27.26 -33.39 -10.25
C GLU A 16 -27.94 -32.89 -8.97
N PHE A 17 -28.32 -31.61 -8.93
CA PHE A 17 -28.79 -30.94 -7.71
C PHE A 17 -30.13 -30.24 -7.92
N GLU A 18 -30.93 -30.16 -6.86
CA GLU A 18 -32.19 -29.41 -6.84
C GLU A 18 -31.92 -27.93 -6.58
N ARG A 19 -31.09 -27.63 -5.58
CA ARG A 19 -30.84 -26.25 -5.13
C ARG A 19 -29.50 -26.10 -4.42
N VAL A 20 -28.96 -24.89 -4.49
CA VAL A 20 -27.73 -24.50 -3.76
C VAL A 20 -28.08 -23.44 -2.72
N MET A 21 -27.52 -23.57 -1.52
CA MET A 21 -27.75 -22.67 -0.39
C MET A 21 -26.43 -22.27 0.23
N TRP A 22 -26.30 -21.00 0.62
CA TRP A 22 -25.22 -20.54 1.48
C TRP A 22 -25.70 -20.27 2.89
N TYR A 23 -24.85 -20.64 3.84
CA TYR A 23 -25.02 -20.35 5.25
C TYR A 23 -23.82 -19.58 5.76
N ARG A 24 -24.08 -18.62 6.64
CA ARG A 24 -23.08 -18.05 7.53
C ARG A 24 -23.13 -18.81 8.86
N LEU A 25 -22.04 -19.50 9.18
CA LEU A 25 -21.92 -20.26 10.41
C LEU A 25 -21.53 -19.31 11.55
N LYS A 26 -22.28 -19.34 12.65
CA LYS A 26 -22.01 -18.59 13.88
C LYS A 26 -21.92 -19.59 15.04
N ASN A 27 -21.24 -19.23 16.12
CA ASN A 27 -21.24 -20.07 17.32
C ASN A 27 -22.06 -19.37 18.42
N PRO A 28 -23.22 -19.91 18.85
CA PRO A 28 -23.98 -21.04 18.27
C PRO A 28 -24.87 -20.63 17.08
N GLY A 29 -25.12 -21.56 16.15
CA GLY A 29 -26.16 -21.45 15.11
C GLY A 29 -25.67 -21.27 13.67
N GLN A 30 -26.61 -21.11 12.76
CA GLN A 30 -26.33 -20.81 11.36
C GLN A 30 -27.42 -19.90 10.81
N SER A 31 -27.02 -18.91 10.02
CA SER A 31 -27.95 -18.02 9.33
C SER A 31 -27.92 -18.35 7.85
N ILE A 32 -29.10 -18.67 7.29
CA ILE A 32 -29.22 -18.87 5.85
C ILE A 32 -29.09 -17.53 5.13
N LEU A 33 -28.25 -17.49 4.10
CA LEU A 33 -27.99 -16.27 3.32
C LEU A 33 -28.85 -16.25 2.06
N ASN A 34 -28.97 -17.39 1.37
CA ASN A 34 -29.78 -17.54 0.17
C ASN A 34 -30.29 -18.97 0.03
N VAL A 35 -31.33 -19.12 -0.79
CA VAL A 35 -31.80 -20.40 -1.32
C VAL A 35 -31.98 -20.29 -2.83
N GLY A 36 -31.18 -21.05 -3.59
CA GLY A 36 -31.12 -20.88 -5.04
C GLY A 36 -30.67 -19.47 -5.40
N GLN A 37 -31.49 -18.74 -6.15
CA GLN A 37 -31.24 -17.35 -6.54
C GLN A 37 -31.83 -16.34 -5.53
N HIS A 38 -32.69 -16.79 -4.62
CA HIS A 38 -33.37 -15.90 -3.69
C HIS A 38 -32.51 -15.61 -2.46
N LEU A 39 -32.20 -14.34 -2.22
CA LEU A 39 -31.50 -13.87 -1.02
C LEU A 39 -32.47 -13.78 0.16
N ILE A 40 -32.09 -14.38 1.29
CA ILE A 40 -32.84 -14.32 2.55
C ILE A 40 -32.24 -13.26 3.48
N THR A 41 -30.92 -13.05 3.40
CA THR A 41 -30.27 -11.98 4.15
C THR A 41 -30.78 -10.60 3.71
N LYS A 42 -31.00 -9.71 4.69
CA LYS A 42 -31.36 -8.30 4.44
C LYS A 42 -30.15 -7.42 4.11
N ASP A 43 -28.94 -7.92 4.29
CA ASP A 43 -27.72 -7.20 3.99
C ASP A 43 -27.49 -7.18 2.47
N SER A 44 -27.72 -6.02 1.85
CA SER A 44 -27.65 -5.81 0.41
C SER A 44 -26.26 -6.00 -0.19
N ARG A 45 -25.22 -6.12 0.66
CA ARG A 45 -23.85 -6.38 0.22
C ARG A 45 -23.64 -7.81 -0.26
N PHE A 46 -24.50 -8.73 0.20
CA PHE A 46 -24.46 -10.14 -0.17
C PHE A 46 -25.22 -10.36 -1.48
N SER A 47 -24.60 -11.07 -2.40
CA SER A 47 -25.21 -11.50 -3.66
C SER A 47 -24.67 -12.87 -4.03
N VAL A 48 -25.30 -13.51 -5.01
CA VAL A 48 -24.87 -14.83 -5.50
C VAL A 48 -24.59 -14.71 -6.99
N ALA A 49 -23.37 -15.04 -7.37
CA ALA A 49 -22.99 -15.15 -8.77
C ALA A 49 -23.20 -16.60 -9.22
N TYR A 50 -24.16 -16.81 -10.12
CA TYR A 50 -24.53 -18.14 -10.58
C TYR A 50 -24.62 -18.22 -12.10
N TYR A 51 -24.35 -19.40 -12.64
CA TYR A 51 -24.76 -19.81 -13.98
C TYR A 51 -25.05 -21.32 -13.97
N SER A 52 -26.16 -21.70 -14.58
CA SER A 52 -26.51 -23.11 -14.80
C SER A 52 -25.74 -23.67 -15.99
N VAL A 53 -25.51 -24.97 -15.99
CA VAL A 53 -24.98 -25.67 -17.16
C VAL A 53 -26.09 -25.75 -18.21
N ASP A 54 -25.91 -25.10 -19.36
CA ASP A 54 -26.57 -25.55 -20.58
C ASP A 54 -25.70 -26.64 -21.22
N HIS A 55 -26.31 -27.82 -21.44
CA HIS A 55 -25.80 -28.86 -22.34
C HIS A 55 -24.30 -29.22 -22.24
N GLY A 56 -23.73 -29.25 -21.03
CA GLY A 56 -22.45 -29.92 -20.75
C GLY A 56 -21.16 -29.15 -21.05
N LEU A 57 -21.21 -27.85 -21.33
CA LEU A 57 -20.01 -27.07 -21.72
C LEU A 57 -19.32 -26.29 -20.58
N SER A 58 -19.88 -26.23 -19.37
CA SER A 58 -19.22 -25.61 -18.19
C SER A 58 -19.79 -26.15 -16.88
N PRO A 59 -19.01 -26.33 -15.80
CA PRO A 59 -19.53 -26.75 -14.50
C PRO A 59 -20.42 -25.64 -13.91
N ALA A 60 -21.55 -26.02 -13.29
CA ALA A 60 -22.44 -25.05 -12.64
C ALA A 60 -21.68 -24.23 -11.58
N LYS A 61 -21.94 -22.93 -11.53
CA LYS A 61 -21.33 -22.02 -10.54
C LYS A 61 -22.38 -21.39 -9.67
N TRP A 62 -22.06 -21.22 -8.39
CA TRP A 62 -22.96 -20.65 -7.38
C TRP A 62 -22.17 -20.04 -6.24
N ASP A 63 -21.41 -19.00 -6.56
CA ASP A 63 -20.48 -18.38 -5.63
C ASP A 63 -21.15 -17.27 -4.84
N LEU A 64 -20.82 -17.18 -3.54
CA LEU A 64 -21.30 -16.09 -2.71
C LEU A 64 -20.39 -14.88 -2.91
N HIS A 65 -20.95 -13.74 -3.26
CA HIS A 65 -20.24 -12.48 -3.41
C HIS A 65 -20.61 -11.53 -2.27
N ILE A 66 -19.60 -10.91 -1.66
CA ILE A 66 -19.76 -9.93 -0.60
C ILE A 66 -19.04 -8.66 -1.03
N THR A 67 -19.80 -7.59 -1.21
CA THR A 67 -19.27 -6.26 -1.52
C THR A 67 -19.02 -5.46 -0.25
N ASN A 68 -18.11 -4.49 -0.31
CA ASN A 68 -17.78 -3.62 0.83
C ASN A 68 -17.58 -4.42 2.12
N VAL A 69 -16.64 -5.36 2.07
CA VAL A 69 -16.33 -6.32 3.14
C VAL A 69 -15.94 -5.58 4.43
N ARG A 70 -16.41 -6.08 5.57
CA ARG A 70 -16.19 -5.53 6.91
C ARG A 70 -15.52 -6.58 7.79
N LEU A 71 -14.84 -6.14 8.85
CA LEU A 71 -14.30 -7.04 9.88
C LEU A 71 -15.38 -7.97 10.44
N SER A 72 -16.60 -7.45 10.59
CA SER A 72 -17.77 -8.20 11.04
C SER A 72 -18.27 -9.25 10.05
N ASP A 73 -17.68 -9.40 8.86
CA ASP A 73 -18.02 -10.46 7.89
C ASP A 73 -17.12 -11.70 8.04
N ALA A 74 -16.01 -11.60 8.77
CA ALA A 74 -15.15 -12.74 9.07
C ALA A 74 -15.97 -13.84 9.75
N ALA A 75 -15.98 -15.03 9.13
CA ALA A 75 -16.77 -16.18 9.57
C ALA A 75 -16.41 -17.43 8.74
N HIS A 76 -16.91 -18.58 9.18
CA HIS A 76 -17.03 -19.73 8.30
C HIS A 76 -18.34 -19.63 7.52
N TYR A 77 -18.25 -19.80 6.22
CA TYR A 77 -19.37 -19.89 5.31
C TYR A 77 -19.47 -21.33 4.80
N GLN A 78 -20.68 -21.81 4.61
CA GLN A 78 -20.93 -23.15 4.09
C GLN A 78 -21.77 -23.05 2.83
N CYS A 79 -21.25 -23.58 1.73
CA CYS A 79 -22.06 -23.91 0.58
C CYS A 79 -22.65 -25.31 0.78
N HIS A 80 -23.95 -25.44 0.57
CA HIS A 80 -24.69 -26.69 0.64
C HIS A 80 -25.41 -26.92 -0.69
N VAL A 81 -25.04 -28.01 -1.37
CA VAL A 81 -25.65 -28.47 -2.62
C VAL A 81 -26.60 -29.61 -2.26
N ALA A 82 -27.89 -29.32 -2.31
CA ALA A 82 -28.91 -30.34 -2.09
C ALA A 82 -29.04 -31.18 -3.37
N ALA A 83 -28.69 -32.45 -3.26
CA ALA A 83 -28.73 -33.37 -4.40
C ALA A 83 -30.17 -33.62 -4.85
N LYS A 84 -30.35 -33.89 -6.14
CA LYS A 84 -31.63 -34.38 -6.67
C LYS A 84 -31.77 -35.87 -6.32
N ASP A 85 -33.00 -36.31 -6.06
CA ASP A 85 -33.37 -37.68 -5.67
C ASP A 85 -32.69 -38.18 -4.38
N ASN A 86 -32.59 -39.50 -4.18
CA ASN A 86 -31.98 -40.15 -3.01
C ASN A 86 -30.45 -40.05 -2.95
N ARG A 87 -29.83 -39.13 -3.69
CA ARG A 87 -28.38 -38.92 -3.64
C ARG A 87 -28.00 -38.14 -2.38
N LYS A 88 -26.73 -38.26 -1.97
CA LYS A 88 -26.22 -37.54 -0.79
C LYS A 88 -25.93 -36.09 -1.16
N SER A 89 -26.50 -35.16 -0.39
CA SER A 89 -26.18 -33.73 -0.48
C SER A 89 -24.74 -33.46 -0.06
N VAL A 90 -24.09 -32.51 -0.72
CA VAL A 90 -22.66 -32.20 -0.53
C VAL A 90 -22.50 -30.82 0.08
N ARG A 91 -21.54 -30.67 0.99
CA ARG A 91 -21.24 -29.40 1.68
C ARG A 91 -19.77 -29.06 1.54
N SER A 92 -19.47 -27.77 1.40
CA SER A 92 -18.11 -27.25 1.43
C SER A 92 -18.04 -26.02 2.32
N ASN A 93 -17.11 -26.02 3.27
CA ASN A 93 -16.87 -24.88 4.15
C ASN A 93 -15.72 -24.03 3.61
N VAL A 94 -15.83 -22.71 3.78
CA VAL A 94 -14.78 -21.74 3.48
C VAL A 94 -14.70 -20.74 4.63
N LYS A 95 -13.50 -20.48 5.12
CA LYS A 95 -13.25 -19.48 6.16
C LYS A 95 -12.90 -18.16 5.49
N LEU A 96 -13.77 -17.15 5.65
CA LEU A 96 -13.42 -15.78 5.28
C LEU A 96 -12.62 -15.17 6.44
N ILE A 97 -11.39 -14.78 6.13
CA ILE A 97 -10.54 -13.99 7.01
C ILE A 97 -10.62 -12.55 6.51
N VAL A 98 -10.93 -11.62 7.41
CA VAL A 98 -10.88 -10.18 7.16
C VAL A 98 -9.93 -9.62 8.19
N GLU A 99 -8.92 -8.88 7.73
CA GLU A 99 -7.83 -8.40 8.57
C GLU A 99 -7.85 -6.88 8.62
N ASP A 100 -7.54 -6.36 9.80
CA ASP A 100 -7.17 -4.96 9.97
C ASP A 100 -5.65 -4.91 9.98
N ILE A 101 -5.08 -4.29 8.95
CA ILE A 101 -3.64 -4.18 8.77
C ILE A 101 -3.24 -2.72 8.99
N THR A 102 -2.35 -2.51 9.94
CA THR A 102 -1.71 -1.21 10.15
C THR A 102 -0.41 -1.17 9.36
N VAL A 103 -0.16 -0.04 8.67
CA VAL A 103 1.03 0.15 7.84
C VAL A 103 1.80 1.37 8.33
N ASP A 104 3.02 1.13 8.81
CA ASP A 104 3.93 2.17 9.27
C ASP A 104 5.14 2.28 8.35
N ILE A 105 5.62 3.49 8.09
CA ILE A 105 6.83 3.76 7.30
C ILE A 105 7.79 4.64 8.10
N GLU A 106 9.07 4.27 8.10
CA GLU A 106 10.13 5.02 8.75
C GLU A 106 11.41 5.11 7.88
N PRO A 107 12.09 6.28 7.87
CA PRO A 107 11.66 7.54 8.45
C PRO A 107 10.54 8.21 7.63
N ILE A 108 9.70 9.03 8.27
CA ILE A 108 8.66 9.82 7.57
C ILE A 108 9.28 10.92 6.70
N VAL A 109 10.44 11.44 7.08
CA VAL A 109 11.20 12.41 6.28
C VAL A 109 12.68 12.04 6.30
N ALA A 110 13.28 11.96 5.13
CA ALA A 110 14.72 11.76 4.96
C ALA A 110 15.34 12.96 4.21
N LEU A 111 16.45 13.48 4.74
CA LEU A 111 17.26 14.53 4.11
C LEU A 111 18.65 13.94 3.83
N VAL A 112 18.98 13.75 2.56
CA VAL A 112 20.13 12.93 2.13
C VAL A 112 20.97 13.73 1.14
N PHE A 113 22.30 13.57 1.13
CA PHE A 113 23.13 14.21 0.11
C PHE A 113 23.12 13.40 -1.19
N ASN A 114 23.37 14.06 -2.31
CA ASN A 114 23.53 13.37 -3.59
C ASN A 114 24.70 12.37 -3.52
N GLY A 115 24.47 11.14 -3.97
CA GLY A 115 25.40 10.01 -3.88
C GLY A 115 25.31 9.19 -2.60
N ASP A 116 24.69 9.71 -1.54
CA ASP A 116 24.57 8.98 -0.28
C ASP A 116 23.49 7.90 -0.35
N LYS A 117 23.63 6.91 0.52
CA LYS A 117 22.68 5.82 0.70
C LYS A 117 21.55 6.22 1.65
N THR A 118 20.32 5.79 1.35
CA THR A 118 19.17 5.94 2.25
C THR A 118 18.28 4.71 2.28
N LYS A 119 17.47 4.57 3.34
CA LYS A 119 16.55 3.44 3.55
C LYS A 119 15.20 3.92 4.05
N PHE A 120 14.15 3.29 3.55
CA PHE A 120 12.80 3.35 4.12
C PHE A 120 12.37 1.93 4.50
N ALA A 121 11.90 1.77 5.74
CA ALA A 121 11.34 0.52 6.23
C ALA A 121 9.82 0.68 6.38
N CYS A 122 9.08 -0.30 5.90
CA CYS A 122 7.64 -0.37 5.99
C CYS A 122 7.20 -1.61 6.76
N ASN A 123 6.44 -1.42 7.83
CA ASN A 123 5.96 -2.47 8.73
C ASN A 123 4.45 -2.65 8.54
N PHE A 124 4.06 -3.81 8.04
CA PHE A 124 2.67 -4.26 7.97
C PHE A 124 2.40 -5.12 9.20
N THR A 125 1.54 -4.65 10.11
CA THR A 125 1.20 -5.36 11.35
C THR A 125 -0.27 -5.73 11.36
N GLY A 126 -0.57 -6.99 11.66
CA GLY A 126 -1.93 -7.51 11.67
C GLY A 126 -2.09 -8.77 12.49
N LYS A 127 -3.26 -9.41 12.40
CA LYS A 127 -3.47 -10.73 13.03
C LYS A 127 -2.74 -11.84 12.27
N HIS A 128 -2.67 -11.72 10.95
CA HIS A 128 -1.79 -12.53 10.13
C HIS A 128 -0.91 -11.60 9.29
N ARG A 129 0.13 -12.18 8.69
CA ARG A 129 1.08 -11.43 7.87
C ARG A 129 0.51 -11.13 6.48
N VAL A 130 0.94 -9.99 5.92
CA VAL A 130 0.75 -9.69 4.50
C VAL A 130 1.87 -10.35 3.70
N PRO A 131 1.60 -11.26 2.77
CA PRO A 131 2.67 -11.87 1.96
C PRO A 131 3.43 -10.82 1.15
N SER A 132 4.75 -10.91 1.13
CA SER A 132 5.62 -9.91 0.51
C SER A 132 5.41 -9.78 -1.00
N GLU A 133 4.93 -10.83 -1.68
CA GLU A 133 4.57 -10.77 -3.10
C GLU A 133 3.39 -9.85 -3.41
N LYS A 134 2.60 -9.47 -2.39
CA LYS A 134 1.49 -8.53 -2.54
C LYS A 134 1.89 -7.08 -2.24
N VAL A 135 3.08 -6.86 -1.68
CA VAL A 135 3.54 -5.54 -1.28
C VAL A 135 4.24 -4.85 -2.44
N THR A 136 3.82 -3.63 -2.74
CA THR A 136 4.39 -2.78 -3.79
C THR A 136 4.89 -1.47 -3.15
N TRP A 137 6.12 -1.09 -3.48
CA TRP A 137 6.62 0.25 -3.20
C TRP A 137 6.17 1.20 -4.31
N LEU A 138 5.79 2.42 -3.93
CA LEU A 138 5.41 3.47 -4.86
C LEU A 138 6.23 4.71 -4.61
N LYS A 139 6.68 5.34 -5.70
CA LYS A 139 7.25 6.68 -5.72
C LYS A 139 6.29 7.60 -6.45
N ASP A 140 5.87 8.68 -5.80
CA ASP A 140 4.95 9.68 -6.35
C ASP A 140 3.68 9.04 -6.95
N ASN A 141 3.11 8.07 -6.21
CA ASN A 141 1.94 7.25 -6.58
C ASN A 141 2.12 6.31 -7.79
N LYS A 142 3.35 6.12 -8.29
CA LYS A 142 3.66 5.15 -9.33
C LYS A 142 4.42 3.98 -8.73
N ALA A 143 4.12 2.76 -9.20
CA ALA A 143 4.84 1.57 -8.77
C ALA A 143 6.35 1.75 -9.06
N LEU A 144 7.15 1.55 -8.02
CA LEU A 144 8.60 1.57 -8.11
C LEU A 144 9.07 0.17 -8.53
N VAL A 145 9.84 0.11 -9.60
CA VAL A 145 10.44 -1.13 -10.09
C VAL A 145 11.86 -1.21 -9.53
N PRO A 146 12.26 -2.29 -8.85
CA PRO A 146 13.62 -2.47 -8.39
C PRO A 146 14.63 -2.40 -9.54
N ASP A 147 15.77 -1.77 -9.29
CA ASP A 147 16.88 -1.65 -10.22
C ASP A 147 18.22 -1.69 -9.47
N ALA A 148 19.32 -1.29 -10.13
CA ALA A 148 20.64 -1.27 -9.51
C ALA A 148 20.78 -0.22 -8.39
N THR A 149 19.94 0.81 -8.37
CA THR A 149 19.94 1.88 -7.37
C THR A 149 18.90 1.62 -6.28
N HIS A 150 17.72 1.11 -6.66
CA HIS A 150 16.57 0.86 -5.80
C HIS A 150 16.44 -0.63 -5.49
N VAL A 151 16.93 -1.05 -4.33
CA VAL A 151 16.89 -2.44 -3.88
C VAL A 151 15.78 -2.62 -2.86
N ILE A 152 14.90 -3.58 -3.10
CA ILE A 152 13.80 -3.92 -2.19
C ILE A 152 14.08 -5.28 -1.55
N THR A 153 13.95 -5.34 -0.23
CA THR A 153 14.06 -6.58 0.55
C THR A 153 12.85 -6.73 1.46
N SER A 154 12.49 -7.96 1.80
CA SER A 154 11.34 -8.23 2.67
C SER A 154 11.64 -9.34 3.66
N ILE A 155 11.10 -9.20 4.87
CA ILE A 155 11.15 -10.16 5.97
C ILE A 155 9.71 -10.47 6.39
N GLU A 156 9.35 -11.75 6.40
CA GLU A 156 8.03 -12.22 6.81
C GLU A 156 8.09 -12.94 8.15
N LEU A 157 7.34 -12.44 9.13
CA LEU A 157 7.10 -13.08 10.43
C LEU A 157 5.63 -13.53 10.51
N SER A 158 5.21 -14.15 11.61
CA SER A 158 3.86 -14.73 11.72
C SER A 158 2.72 -13.70 11.59
N ASN A 159 2.92 -12.51 12.12
CA ASN A 159 1.93 -11.42 12.20
C ASN A 159 2.46 -10.06 11.71
N VAL A 160 3.68 -10.03 11.19
CA VAL A 160 4.35 -8.82 10.72
C VAL A 160 5.06 -9.11 9.41
N THR A 161 4.97 -8.18 8.47
CA THR A 161 5.80 -8.17 7.26
C THR A 161 6.55 -6.85 7.21
N VAL A 162 7.87 -6.92 7.14
CA VAL A 162 8.74 -5.75 7.01
C VAL A 162 9.31 -5.72 5.60
N THR A 163 9.05 -4.67 4.84
CA THR A 163 9.71 -4.43 3.55
C THR A 163 10.61 -3.21 3.66
N THR A 164 11.81 -3.28 3.08
CA THR A 164 12.79 -2.18 3.09
C THR A 164 13.15 -1.80 1.67
N LEU A 165 12.99 -0.53 1.34
CA LEU A 165 13.54 0.10 0.14
C LEU A 165 14.88 0.75 0.51
N GLU A 166 15.97 0.28 -0.10
CA GLU A 166 17.30 0.86 -0.01
C GLU A 166 17.63 1.56 -1.34
N ILE A 167 17.97 2.85 -1.26
CA ILE A 167 18.47 3.63 -2.39
C ILE A 167 19.99 3.74 -2.20
N ILE A 168 20.76 3.05 -3.05
CA ILE A 168 22.20 2.82 -2.83
C ILE A 168 23.02 4.10 -3.07
N ALA A 169 22.72 4.84 -4.12
CA ALA A 169 23.40 6.08 -4.51
C ALA A 169 22.35 7.11 -4.92
N SER A 170 21.82 7.84 -3.94
CA SER A 170 20.65 8.71 -4.11
C SER A 170 20.94 9.85 -5.08
N HIS A 171 20.02 10.13 -5.99
CA HIS A 171 20.12 11.17 -6.99
C HIS A 171 18.92 12.12 -6.94
N TYR A 172 19.00 13.29 -7.60
CA TYR A 172 17.95 14.32 -7.46
C TYR A 172 16.57 13.84 -7.92
N ASN A 173 16.52 12.91 -8.88
CA ASN A 173 15.29 12.29 -9.37
C ASN A 173 14.64 11.34 -8.34
N ASP A 174 15.39 10.91 -7.32
CA ASP A 174 14.89 10.10 -6.21
C ASP A 174 14.14 10.95 -5.20
N SER A 175 14.29 12.29 -5.21
CA SER A 175 13.43 13.14 -4.39
C SER A 175 11.95 12.90 -4.71
N GLY A 176 11.12 12.87 -3.68
CA GLY A 176 9.70 12.61 -3.85
C GLY A 176 9.05 11.94 -2.64
N SER A 177 7.85 11.46 -2.90
CA SER A 177 6.98 10.78 -1.96
C SER A 177 7.10 9.27 -2.12
N TYR A 178 7.31 8.55 -1.03
CA TYR A 178 7.42 7.10 -1.00
C TYR A 178 6.34 6.50 -0.10
N ARG A 179 5.70 5.44 -0.57
CA ARG A 179 4.74 4.65 0.20
C ARG A 179 4.85 3.17 -0.14
N CYS A 180 4.55 2.31 0.82
CA CYS A 180 4.32 0.89 0.58
C CYS A 180 2.81 0.61 0.60
N SER A 181 2.36 -0.31 -0.26
CA SER A 181 0.94 -0.69 -0.35
C SER A 181 0.81 -2.17 -0.60
N ASP A 182 -0.18 -2.81 0.01
CA ASP A 182 -0.64 -4.17 -0.27
C ASP A 182 -1.83 -4.21 -1.25
N GLY A 183 -2.15 -3.07 -1.88
CA GLY A 183 -3.34 -2.86 -2.70
C GLY A 183 -4.57 -2.38 -1.92
N HIS A 184 -4.44 -2.17 -0.60
CA HIS A 184 -5.48 -1.67 0.29
C HIS A 184 -5.03 -0.36 0.96
N ASP A 185 -5.04 0.72 0.17
CA ASP A 185 -4.45 2.05 0.47
C ASP A 185 -5.08 2.83 1.66
N ALA A 186 -6.02 2.25 2.42
CA ALA A 186 -6.76 3.00 3.44
C ALA A 186 -5.91 3.44 4.64
N GLN A 187 -4.75 2.81 4.86
CA GLN A 187 -3.89 3.07 6.02
C GLN A 187 -2.41 3.28 5.68
N SER A 188 -2.03 3.34 4.39
CA SER A 188 -0.61 3.49 4.01
C SER A 188 -0.10 4.88 4.37
N LYS A 189 0.92 4.95 5.24
CA LYS A 189 1.65 6.19 5.52
C LYS A 189 2.60 6.55 4.37
N GLU A 190 2.93 7.84 4.30
CA GLU A 190 3.79 8.42 3.27
C GLU A 190 5.08 8.94 3.90
N ALA A 191 6.22 8.62 3.29
CA ALA A 191 7.53 9.19 3.60
C ALA A 191 7.99 10.16 2.50
N LYS A 192 8.77 11.18 2.87
CA LYS A 192 9.33 12.16 1.92
C LYS A 192 10.84 12.12 1.91
N LEU A 193 11.42 12.02 0.71
CA LEU A 193 12.86 12.14 0.49
C LEU A 193 13.16 13.51 -0.13
N TYR A 194 14.11 14.24 0.46
CA TYR A 194 14.69 15.43 -0.14
C TYR A 194 16.20 15.29 -0.27
N LEU A 195 16.71 15.56 -1.46
CA LEU A 195 18.14 15.59 -1.73
C LEU A 195 18.73 16.98 -1.47
N ARG A 196 19.87 17.01 -0.79
CA ARG A 196 20.69 18.22 -0.59
C ARG A 196 21.88 18.23 -1.54
N ASP A 197 22.16 19.40 -2.09
CA ASP A 197 23.40 19.66 -2.82
C ASP A 197 24.43 20.30 -1.90
N THR A 198 25.64 19.76 -1.89
CA THR A 198 26.78 20.37 -1.19
C THR A 198 27.17 21.70 -1.85
N ASN A 199 26.96 21.88 -3.15
CA ASN A 199 27.36 23.09 -3.89
C ASN A 199 26.59 24.36 -3.47
N GLN A 200 25.32 24.26 -3.06
CA GLN A 200 24.55 25.45 -2.65
C GLN A 200 25.11 26.12 -1.38
N GLN A 201 25.67 25.35 -0.45
CA GLN A 201 26.32 25.91 0.73
C GLN A 201 27.68 26.55 0.42
N PHE A 202 28.44 26.00 -0.52
CA PHE A 202 29.70 26.61 -0.97
C PHE A 202 29.46 27.90 -1.76
N PHE A 203 28.42 27.97 -2.59
CA PHE A 203 28.06 29.15 -3.37
C PHE A 203 27.60 30.34 -2.49
N LEU A 204 26.79 30.09 -1.46
CA LEU A 204 26.38 31.16 -0.54
C LEU A 204 27.54 31.67 0.33
N ARG A 205 28.45 30.78 0.74
CA ARG A 205 29.69 31.18 1.44
C ARG A 205 30.60 32.02 0.53
N SER A 206 30.78 31.65 -0.73
CA SER A 206 31.60 32.42 -1.68
C SER A 206 31.00 33.80 -1.96
N LEU A 207 29.68 33.90 -2.12
CA LEU A 207 28.96 35.17 -2.28
C LEU A 207 29.14 36.10 -1.06
N SER A 208 28.97 35.58 0.17
CA SER A 208 29.19 36.37 1.39
C SER A 208 30.62 36.88 1.54
N SER A 209 31.61 36.06 1.11
CA SER A 209 33.02 36.39 1.20
C SER A 209 33.47 37.40 0.14
N SER A 210 32.85 37.39 -1.05
CA SER A 210 33.18 38.27 -2.18
C SER A 210 32.55 39.65 -2.03
N HIS A 211 31.29 39.72 -1.60
CA HIS A 211 30.59 40.99 -1.42
C HIS A 211 31.17 41.81 -0.25
N SER A 212 31.53 41.16 0.85
CA SER A 212 32.16 41.83 2.02
C SER A 212 33.56 42.40 1.70
N LYS A 213 34.37 41.68 0.92
CA LYS A 213 35.73 42.14 0.56
C LYS A 213 35.73 43.34 -0.40
N SER A 214 34.80 43.39 -1.36
CA SER A 214 34.71 44.50 -2.33
C SER A 214 34.27 45.82 -1.69
N LEU A 215 33.28 45.79 -0.78
CA LEU A 215 32.80 46.96 -0.05
C LEU A 215 33.85 47.57 0.90
N LEU A 216 34.69 46.72 1.53
CA LEU A 216 35.77 47.19 2.41
C LEU A 216 36.91 47.87 1.64
N LEU A 217 37.22 47.38 0.43
CA LEU A 217 38.20 48.01 -0.46
C LEU A 217 37.72 49.38 -0.94
N SER A 218 36.45 49.51 -1.32
CA SER A 218 35.87 50.80 -1.74
C SER A 218 35.76 51.82 -0.61
N LEU A 219 35.44 51.38 0.62
CA LEU A 219 35.37 52.29 1.78
C LEU A 219 36.75 52.83 2.17
N ARG A 220 37.81 52.01 2.09
CA ARG A 220 39.18 52.46 2.35
C ARG A 220 39.64 53.50 1.33
N THR A 221 39.39 53.29 0.04
CA THR A 221 39.77 54.26 -1.00
C THR A 221 39.00 55.57 -0.87
N VAL A 222 37.69 55.53 -0.59
CA VAL A 222 36.90 56.74 -0.32
C VAL A 222 37.41 57.48 0.91
N PHE A 223 37.75 56.76 1.99
CA PHE A 223 38.33 57.37 3.19
C PHE A 223 39.67 58.05 2.94
N TYR A 224 40.59 57.43 2.17
CA TYR A 224 41.85 58.06 1.79
C TYR A 224 41.65 59.30 0.90
N LEU A 225 40.69 59.26 -0.02
CA LEU A 225 40.37 60.41 -0.88
C LEU A 225 39.77 61.57 -0.07
N LEU A 226 38.91 61.28 0.91
CA LEU A 226 38.35 62.28 1.82
C LEU A 226 39.42 62.89 2.73
N ILE A 227 40.34 62.08 3.26
CA ILE A 227 41.49 62.59 4.02
C ILE A 227 42.37 63.49 3.14
N PHE A 228 42.68 63.05 1.91
CA PHE A 228 43.51 63.83 1.00
C PHE A 228 42.86 65.16 0.60
N GLN A 229 41.54 65.19 0.37
CA GLN A 229 40.81 66.44 0.14
C GLN A 229 40.79 67.35 1.38
N PHE A 230 40.72 66.79 2.58
CA PHE A 230 40.77 67.57 3.82
C PHE A 230 42.13 68.26 4.02
N PHE A 231 43.24 67.57 3.68
CA PHE A 231 44.58 68.16 3.75
C PHE A 231 44.85 69.22 2.68
N LEU A 232 44.21 69.14 1.50
CA LEU A 232 44.30 70.16 0.45
C LEU A 232 43.58 71.48 0.78
N PHE A 233 42.66 71.47 1.76
CA PHE A 233 41.94 72.68 2.19
C PHE A 233 42.60 73.42 3.37
N ILE A 234 43.66 72.87 3.97
CA ILE A 234 44.33 73.41 5.17
C ILE A 234 45.69 74.06 4.83
N LEU A 235 46.09 74.08 3.55
CA LEU A 235 47.30 74.73 3.04
C LEU A 235 46.98 75.99 2.23
#